data_AF-M4SWW3-F1
#
_entry.id   AF-M4SWW3-F1
#
_cell.length_a   1.000
_cell.length_b   1.000
_cell.length_c   1.000
_cell.angle_alpha   90.00
_cell.angle_beta   90.00
_cell.angle_gamma   90.00
#
_symmetry.space_group_name_H-M   'P 1'
#
loop_
_entity.id
_entity.type
_entity.pdbx_description
1 polymer ?
#
loop_
_entity_poly.entity_id
_entity_poly.type
_entity_poly.pdbx_seq_one_letter_code
_entity_poly.pdbx_strand_id
1 'polypeptide(L)'
;LDQCKAKLDEAQSKFDTASRLAAKVEKTYSIMQQFVKATSQLKLTADGSGYFKQTSFTTKTLGEVQPSKCDEPSRAEKATAVTAETIDKEPDLQAFALKSKMSLKCSADSGGSTCHSAKVGADGWIQLDLAHTTEDVKDTTASWSSDTHTTTADFANEIALLDDNITNLNNALKELKETEPTTACEAKITDYNSIAGTGLFRRLAIKTLLQKQDNEKEETNPAETLEKALTTAYGDGGKNFNKVVYETPGNRQTEISDDGKKRQSR
;
A
#
# COMPACT_ATOMS: atom_id res chain seq x y z
N LEU A 1 4.84 -9.55 30.58
CA LEU A 1 5.59 -9.34 29.32
C LEU A 1 5.07 -10.22 28.19
N ASP A 2 4.86 -11.52 28.41
CA ASP A 2 4.55 -12.49 27.35
C ASP A 2 3.27 -12.20 26.55
N GLN A 3 2.22 -11.67 27.19
CA GLN A 3 0.99 -11.27 26.48
C GLN A 3 1.20 -10.05 25.57
N CYS A 4 2.01 -9.07 26.00
CA CYS A 4 2.38 -7.92 25.15
C CYS A 4 3.23 -8.39 23.97
N LYS A 5 4.19 -9.29 24.22
CA LYS A 5 5.00 -9.91 23.17
C LYS A 5 4.12 -10.66 22.15
N ALA A 6 3.21 -11.52 22.62
CA ALA A 6 2.30 -12.25 21.75
C ALA A 6 1.43 -11.30 20.89
N LYS A 7 0.97 -10.18 21.45
CA LYS A 7 0.19 -9.18 20.73
C LYS A 7 1.02 -8.38 19.71
N LEU A 8 2.27 -8.08 20.03
CA LEU A 8 3.21 -7.48 19.07
C LEU A 8 3.55 -8.45 17.93
N ASP A 9 3.77 -9.73 18.24
CA ASP A 9 4.03 -10.77 17.24
C ASP A 9 2.82 -10.96 16.31
N GLU A 10 1.60 -10.92 16.86
CA GLU A 10 0.34 -10.94 16.08
C GLU A 10 0.24 -9.73 15.13
N ALA A 11 0.49 -8.52 15.65
CA ALA A 11 0.47 -7.29 14.87
C ALA A 11 1.53 -7.31 13.75
N GLN A 12 2.75 -7.79 14.04
CA GLN A 12 3.81 -7.93 13.04
C GLN A 12 3.42 -8.90 11.92
N SER A 13 2.83 -10.06 12.27
CA SER A 13 2.37 -11.03 11.28
C SER A 13 1.30 -10.46 10.34
N LYS A 14 0.36 -9.68 10.88
CA LYS A 14 -0.67 -8.98 10.09
C LYS A 14 -0.06 -7.88 9.22
N PHE A 15 0.89 -7.11 9.75
CA PHE A 15 1.62 -6.10 8.99
C PHE A 15 2.38 -6.71 7.81
N ASP A 16 3.08 -7.82 8.02
CA ASP A 16 3.81 -8.52 6.96
C ASP A 16 2.86 -9.03 5.86
N THR A 17 1.67 -9.48 6.25
CA THR A 17 0.63 -9.92 5.31
C THR A 17 0.10 -8.78 4.46
N ALA A 18 -0.29 -7.67 5.09
CA ALA A 18 -0.74 -6.47 4.40
C ALA A 18 0.37 -5.93 3.47
N SER A 19 1.63 -5.90 3.93
CA SER A 19 2.78 -5.44 3.14
C SER A 19 3.00 -6.28 1.87
N ARG A 20 2.89 -7.61 1.97
CA ARG A 20 3.01 -8.50 0.80
C ARG A 20 1.89 -8.27 -0.21
N LEU A 21 0.66 -8.07 0.26
CA LEU A 21 -0.49 -7.79 -0.61
C LEU A 21 -0.37 -6.41 -1.27
N ALA A 22 0.07 -5.40 -0.51
CA ALA A 22 0.33 -4.05 -1.02
C ALA A 22 1.36 -4.07 -2.16
N ALA A 23 2.47 -4.79 -1.98
CA ALA A 23 3.49 -4.93 -3.02
C ALA A 23 2.97 -5.63 -4.30
N LYS A 24 2.02 -6.56 -4.18
CA LYS A 24 1.38 -7.19 -5.36
C LYS A 24 0.48 -6.20 -6.10
N VAL A 25 -0.35 -5.47 -5.36
CA VAL A 25 -1.25 -4.45 -5.91
C VAL A 25 -0.45 -3.33 -6.59
N GLU A 26 0.59 -2.81 -5.92
CA GLU A 26 1.48 -1.77 -6.45
C GLU A 26 2.12 -2.18 -7.78
N LYS A 27 2.70 -3.38 -7.83
CA LYS A 27 3.31 -3.91 -9.06
C LYS A 27 2.28 -4.07 -10.18
N THR A 28 1.08 -4.52 -9.85
CA THR A 28 0.01 -4.68 -10.83
C THR A 28 -0.43 -3.34 -11.40
N TYR A 29 -0.58 -2.31 -10.56
CA TYR A 29 -0.87 -0.95 -11.03
C TYR A 29 0.25 -0.37 -11.90
N SER A 30 1.51 -0.63 -11.56
CA SER A 30 2.63 -0.22 -12.41
C SER A 30 2.56 -0.87 -13.80
N ILE A 31 2.23 -2.17 -13.86
CA ILE A 31 2.02 -2.89 -15.13
C ILE A 31 0.83 -2.31 -15.91
N MET A 32 -0.31 -2.06 -15.25
CA MET A 32 -1.48 -1.46 -15.88
C MET A 32 -1.16 -0.09 -16.50
N GLN A 33 -0.44 0.76 -15.77
CA GLN A 33 -0.04 2.10 -16.24
C GLN A 33 0.81 2.01 -17.52
N GLN A 34 1.66 1.00 -17.62
CA GLN A 34 2.48 0.75 -18.81
C GLN A 34 1.63 0.33 -20.01
N PHE A 35 0.64 -0.56 -19.80
CA PHE A 35 -0.26 -1.00 -20.86
C PHE A 35 -1.15 0.12 -21.41
N VAL A 36 -1.64 1.02 -20.56
CA VAL A 36 -2.46 2.17 -21.01
C VAL A 36 -1.69 3.10 -21.95
N LYS A 37 -0.35 3.15 -21.85
CA LYS A 37 0.51 3.96 -22.72
C LYS A 37 0.93 3.24 -24.00
N ALA A 38 0.76 1.92 -24.07
CA ALA A 38 1.19 1.09 -25.19
C ALA A 38 0.04 0.88 -26.17
N THR A 39 0.20 1.40 -27.40
CA THR A 39 -0.77 1.23 -28.49
C THR A 39 -0.12 0.46 -29.63
N SER A 40 -0.82 -0.55 -30.15
CA SER A 40 -0.42 -1.30 -31.33
C SER A 40 -1.31 -0.93 -32.52
N GLN A 41 -0.75 -0.84 -33.71
CA GLN A 41 -1.49 -0.56 -34.93
C GLN A 41 -1.09 -1.52 -36.05
N LEU A 42 -2.10 -2.04 -36.73
CA LEU A 42 -1.97 -2.77 -37.99
C LEU A 42 -2.79 -2.06 -39.05
N LYS A 43 -2.16 -1.67 -40.16
CA LYS A 43 -2.85 -1.14 -41.33
C LYS A 43 -2.53 -1.98 -42.56
N LEU A 44 -3.59 -2.43 -43.23
CA LEU A 44 -3.54 -3.12 -44.50
C LEU A 44 -4.10 -2.20 -45.58
N THR A 45 -3.35 -1.97 -46.65
CA THR A 45 -3.77 -1.22 -47.83
C THR A 45 -3.72 -2.13 -49.05
N ALA A 46 -4.84 -2.27 -49.73
CA ALA A 46 -4.95 -3.05 -50.95
C ALA A 46 -4.09 -2.43 -52.06
N ASP A 47 -3.60 -3.26 -52.98
CA ASP A 47 -2.91 -2.76 -54.16
C ASP A 47 -3.89 -2.11 -55.16
N GLY A 48 -3.38 -1.62 -56.29
CA GLY A 48 -4.20 -0.98 -57.33
C GLY A 48 -5.28 -1.88 -57.96
N SER A 49 -5.33 -3.18 -57.63
CA SER A 49 -6.37 -4.13 -58.05
C SER A 49 -7.35 -4.48 -56.93
N GLY A 50 -7.23 -3.88 -55.74
CA GLY A 50 -8.07 -4.18 -54.58
C GLY A 50 -7.67 -5.45 -53.83
N TYR A 51 -6.50 -6.04 -54.12
CA TYR A 51 -6.03 -7.23 -53.41
C TYR A 51 -5.04 -6.89 -52.30
N PHE A 52 -5.14 -7.58 -51.16
CA PHE A 52 -4.12 -7.54 -50.13
C PHE A 52 -2.99 -8.52 -50.47
N LYS A 53 -1.79 -7.98 -50.71
CA LYS A 53 -0.57 -8.74 -51.04
C LYS A 53 0.47 -8.59 -49.92
N GLN A 54 1.64 -9.19 -50.10
CA GLN A 54 2.73 -9.11 -49.12
C GLN A 54 3.12 -7.66 -48.77
N THR A 55 3.02 -6.73 -49.72
CA THR A 55 3.32 -5.29 -49.54
C THR A 55 2.17 -4.50 -48.92
N SER A 56 1.00 -5.11 -48.73
CA SER A 56 -0.19 -4.41 -48.24
C SER A 56 -0.11 -4.01 -46.78
N PHE A 57 0.83 -4.55 -46.02
CA PHE A 57 1.00 -4.18 -44.62
C PHE A 57 1.75 -2.85 -44.49
N THR A 58 1.03 -1.75 -44.65
CA THR A 58 1.55 -0.39 -44.71
C THR A 58 1.90 0.18 -43.33
N THR A 59 1.25 -0.31 -42.27
CA THR A 59 1.66 -0.05 -40.88
C THR A 59 1.71 -1.34 -40.08
N LYS A 60 2.80 -1.53 -39.34
CA LYS A 60 2.97 -2.60 -38.35
C LYS A 60 3.69 -2.04 -37.14
N THR A 61 2.96 -1.71 -36.09
CA THR A 61 3.54 -1.29 -34.83
C THR A 61 2.95 -2.11 -33.70
N LEU A 62 3.80 -2.58 -32.81
CA LEU A 62 3.40 -3.13 -31.53
C LEU A 62 3.68 -2.07 -30.47
N GLY A 63 2.78 -1.95 -29.50
CA GLY A 63 2.95 -1.03 -28.40
C GLY A 63 4.19 -1.37 -27.60
N GLU A 64 5.07 -0.39 -27.41
CA GLU A 64 6.24 -0.55 -26.56
C GLU A 64 5.88 -0.24 -25.11
N VAL A 65 6.19 -1.19 -24.22
CA VAL A 65 6.11 -0.97 -22.79
C VAL A 65 7.41 -0.30 -22.36
N GLN A 66 7.35 1.01 -22.15
CA GLN A 66 8.47 1.79 -21.64
C GLN A 66 8.39 1.91 -20.11
N PRO A 67 9.53 1.90 -19.40
CA PRO A 67 9.54 2.12 -17.96
C PRO A 67 8.93 3.49 -17.65
N SER A 68 7.78 3.50 -16.98
CA SER A 68 7.25 4.72 -16.36
C SER A 68 7.35 4.65 -14.85
N LYS A 69 7.74 5.77 -14.25
CA LYS A 69 7.59 5.96 -12.82
C LYS A 69 6.14 6.37 -12.54
N CYS A 70 5.59 5.92 -11.43
CA CYS A 70 4.44 6.59 -10.84
C CYS A 70 4.86 8.02 -10.52
N ASP A 71 3.95 8.98 -10.71
CA ASP A 71 4.21 10.34 -10.25
C ASP A 71 4.40 10.31 -8.73
N GLU A 72 5.21 11.23 -8.22
CA GLU A 72 5.35 11.33 -6.77
C GLU A 72 3.98 11.63 -6.14
N PRO A 73 3.65 11.00 -5.01
CA PRO A 73 2.42 11.32 -4.30
C PRO A 73 2.38 12.81 -4.02
N SER A 74 1.21 13.38 -4.26
CA SER A 74 0.95 14.80 -4.07
C SER A 74 1.25 15.22 -2.64
N ARG A 75 1.50 16.52 -2.44
CA ARG A 75 1.74 17.07 -1.09
C ARG A 75 0.56 16.82 -0.15
N ALA A 76 -0.66 16.68 -0.68
CA ALA A 76 -1.86 16.35 0.08
C ALA A 76 -1.84 14.88 0.55
N GLU A 77 -1.49 13.93 -0.32
CA GLU A 77 -1.34 12.51 0.04
C GLU A 77 -0.22 12.29 1.05
N LYS A 78 0.88 13.06 0.96
CA LYS A 78 1.98 13.04 1.94
C LYS A 78 1.65 13.75 3.27
N ALA A 79 0.63 14.63 3.30
CA ALA A 79 0.30 15.44 4.47
C ALA A 79 -0.80 14.84 5.36
N THR A 80 -1.46 13.78 4.92
CA THR A 80 -2.44 13.08 5.76
C THR A 80 -1.71 12.32 6.85
N ALA A 81 -1.71 12.87 8.06
CA ALA A 81 -1.20 12.17 9.22
C ALA A 81 -2.09 10.94 9.49
N VAL A 82 -1.46 9.77 9.57
CA VAL A 82 -2.11 8.59 10.13
C VAL A 82 -2.13 8.78 11.64
N THR A 83 -3.32 9.09 12.17
CA THR A 83 -3.59 9.25 13.60
C THR A 83 -4.63 8.22 14.01
N ALA A 84 -4.78 7.98 15.32
CA ALA A 84 -5.84 7.11 15.82
C ALA A 84 -7.25 7.54 15.35
N GLU A 85 -7.46 8.83 15.06
CA GLU A 85 -8.75 9.37 14.61
C GLU A 85 -8.99 9.25 13.10
N THR A 86 -7.92 9.14 12.32
CA THR A 86 -7.98 9.06 10.84
C THR A 86 -7.85 7.64 10.33
N ILE A 87 -7.24 6.73 11.11
CA ILE A 87 -7.01 5.34 10.69
C ILE A 87 -8.32 4.58 10.43
N ASP A 88 -9.36 4.84 11.21
CA ASP A 88 -10.69 4.21 11.07
C ASP A 88 -11.52 4.78 9.92
N LYS A 89 -11.14 5.95 9.41
CA LYS A 89 -11.87 6.69 8.37
C LYS A 89 -11.21 6.61 7.00
N GLU A 90 -10.06 5.95 6.92
CA GLU A 90 -9.35 5.76 5.67
C GLU A 90 -10.18 4.85 4.75
N PRO A 91 -10.52 5.32 3.54
CA PRO A 91 -11.38 4.57 2.63
C PRO A 91 -10.66 3.33 2.10
N ASP A 92 -11.47 2.35 1.70
CA ASP A 92 -10.98 1.20 0.96
C ASP A 92 -10.30 1.65 -0.34
N LEU A 93 -9.24 0.94 -0.71
CA LEU A 93 -8.62 1.09 -2.02
C LEU A 93 -9.64 0.71 -3.09
N GLN A 94 -9.82 1.61 -4.06
CA GLN A 94 -10.70 1.34 -5.20
C GLN A 94 -10.00 0.44 -6.20
N ALA A 95 -10.75 -0.50 -6.78
CA ALA A 95 -10.29 -1.31 -7.90
C ALA A 95 -10.57 -0.58 -9.21
N PHE A 96 -9.60 -0.59 -10.12
CA PHE A 96 -9.79 -0.14 -11.50
C PHE A 96 -9.60 -1.32 -12.44
N ALA A 97 -10.56 -1.54 -13.34
CA ALA A 97 -10.49 -2.58 -14.35
C ALA A 97 -9.70 -2.08 -15.56
N LEU A 98 -8.67 -2.82 -15.99
CA LEU A 98 -8.01 -2.57 -17.26
C LEU A 98 -8.82 -3.27 -18.37
N LYS A 99 -9.08 -2.60 -19.47
CA LYS A 99 -9.76 -3.18 -20.64
C LYS A 99 -8.85 -3.14 -21.84
N SER A 100 -8.80 -4.24 -22.59
CA SER A 100 -8.23 -4.26 -23.94
C SER A 100 -9.27 -3.73 -24.91
N LYS A 101 -9.00 -2.57 -25.50
CA LYS A 101 -9.86 -1.92 -26.50
C LYS A 101 -9.33 -2.21 -27.90
N MET A 102 -10.20 -2.73 -28.76
CA MET A 102 -9.96 -2.81 -30.20
C MET A 102 -10.77 -1.72 -30.90
N SER A 103 -10.13 -1.00 -31.80
CA SER A 103 -10.75 -0.01 -32.68
C SER A 103 -10.47 -0.37 -34.13
N LEU A 104 -11.53 -0.44 -34.94
CA LEU A 104 -11.43 -0.70 -36.38
C LEU A 104 -11.80 0.55 -37.17
N LYS A 105 -11.00 0.86 -38.19
CA LYS A 105 -11.32 1.80 -39.26
C LYS A 105 -11.14 1.13 -40.60
N CYS A 106 -11.84 1.58 -41.61
CA CYS A 106 -11.59 1.12 -42.98
C CYS A 106 -12.09 2.11 -44.03
N SER A 107 -11.48 2.08 -45.21
CA SER A 107 -11.93 2.78 -46.41
C SER A 107 -12.03 1.81 -47.58
N ALA A 108 -13.04 1.95 -48.42
CA ALA A 108 -13.16 1.10 -49.60
C ALA A 108 -12.16 1.49 -50.70
N ASP A 109 -11.70 2.74 -50.74
CA ASP A 109 -10.70 3.26 -51.70
C ASP A 109 -9.89 4.43 -51.12
N SER A 110 -9.05 5.07 -51.95
CA SER A 110 -8.24 6.23 -51.57
C SER A 110 -9.04 7.52 -51.30
N GLY A 111 -10.32 7.57 -51.68
CA GLY A 111 -11.16 8.77 -51.62
C GLY A 111 -11.86 9.02 -50.28
N GLY A 112 -11.69 8.16 -49.28
CA GLY A 112 -12.37 8.29 -47.98
C GLY A 112 -13.82 7.84 -48.03
N SER A 113 -14.04 6.61 -48.49
CA SER A 113 -15.35 5.97 -48.60
C SER A 113 -15.63 5.03 -47.41
N THR A 114 -16.88 4.54 -47.30
CA THR A 114 -17.27 3.55 -46.28
C THR A 114 -17.06 2.12 -46.78
N CYS A 115 -16.70 1.18 -45.91
CA CYS A 115 -16.68 -0.26 -46.29
C CYS A 115 -17.98 -1.00 -45.95
N HIS A 116 -18.94 -0.36 -45.27
CA HIS A 116 -20.12 -1.03 -44.73
C HIS A 116 -21.02 -1.71 -45.77
N SER A 117 -20.87 -1.40 -47.06
CA SER A 117 -21.54 -2.10 -48.16
C SER A 117 -20.74 -1.98 -49.47
N ALA A 118 -19.43 -1.84 -49.35
CA ALA A 118 -18.54 -1.63 -50.48
C ALA A 118 -17.45 -2.71 -50.52
N LYS A 119 -17.04 -3.08 -51.73
CA LYS A 119 -15.83 -3.90 -51.92
C LYS A 119 -14.62 -3.01 -51.75
N VAL A 120 -13.56 -3.56 -51.14
CA VAL A 120 -12.26 -2.90 -51.12
C VAL A 120 -11.73 -2.84 -52.56
N GLY A 121 -11.61 -1.62 -53.07
CA GLY A 121 -11.05 -1.30 -54.37
C GLY A 121 -9.57 -0.91 -54.26
N ALA A 122 -9.05 -0.33 -55.35
CA ALA A 122 -7.69 0.17 -55.40
C ALA A 122 -7.40 1.11 -54.22
N ASP A 123 -6.28 0.85 -53.52
CA ASP A 123 -5.80 1.65 -52.38
C ASP A 123 -6.76 1.73 -51.18
N GLY A 124 -7.84 0.94 -51.17
CA GLY A 124 -8.69 0.76 -50.00
C GLY A 124 -7.91 0.13 -48.83
N TRP A 125 -8.38 0.33 -47.60
CA TRP A 125 -7.60 -0.07 -46.43
C TRP A 125 -8.46 -0.49 -45.24
N ILE A 126 -7.85 -1.30 -44.38
CA ILE A 126 -8.38 -1.70 -43.06
C ILE A 126 -7.30 -1.38 -42.04
N GLN A 127 -7.69 -0.73 -40.94
CA GLN A 127 -6.83 -0.38 -39.83
C GLN A 127 -7.42 -0.95 -38.54
N LEU A 128 -6.56 -1.57 -37.74
CA LEU A 128 -6.87 -2.05 -36.40
C LEU A 128 -5.93 -1.36 -35.43
N ASP A 129 -6.50 -0.77 -34.38
CA ASP A 129 -5.77 -0.18 -33.27
C ASP A 129 -6.12 -0.96 -32.00
N LEU A 130 -5.10 -1.50 -31.34
CA LEU A 130 -5.21 -2.16 -30.05
C LEU A 130 -4.63 -1.25 -28.98
N ALA A 131 -5.44 -0.89 -27.99
CA ALA A 131 -5.05 -0.06 -26.86
C ALA A 131 -5.57 -0.65 -25.56
N HIS A 132 -5.09 -0.12 -24.42
CA HIS A 132 -5.65 -0.44 -23.12
C HIS A 132 -6.21 0.81 -22.45
N THR A 133 -7.32 0.67 -21.75
CA THR A 133 -7.98 1.79 -21.06
C THR A 133 -8.60 1.35 -19.75
N THR A 134 -8.75 2.27 -18.81
CA THR A 134 -9.55 2.09 -17.59
C THR A 134 -10.98 2.60 -17.74
N GLU A 135 -11.28 3.28 -18.84
CA GLU A 135 -12.61 3.83 -19.13
C GLU A 135 -13.57 2.74 -19.63
N ASP A 136 -14.87 3.02 -19.55
CA ASP A 136 -15.87 2.18 -20.20
C ASP A 136 -15.82 2.32 -21.72
N VAL A 137 -15.85 1.19 -22.42
CA VAL A 137 -15.89 1.13 -23.87
C VAL A 137 -17.21 0.53 -24.28
N LYS A 138 -18.04 1.35 -24.93
CA LYS A 138 -19.28 0.88 -25.54
C LYS A 138 -18.95 0.11 -26.82
N ASP A 139 -19.57 -1.06 -27.00
CA ASP A 139 -19.54 -1.76 -28.29
C ASP A 139 -20.33 -0.95 -29.33
N THR A 140 -19.65 -0.48 -30.38
CA THR A 140 -20.25 0.30 -31.47
C THR A 140 -20.31 -0.46 -32.79
N THR A 141 -19.88 -1.73 -32.82
CA THR A 141 -19.74 -2.52 -34.05
C THR A 141 -21.06 -2.64 -34.83
N ALA A 142 -22.19 -2.83 -34.14
CA ALA A 142 -23.51 -2.95 -34.76
C ALA A 142 -23.99 -1.66 -35.44
N SER A 143 -23.51 -0.50 -35.00
CA SER A 143 -23.88 0.82 -35.53
C SER A 143 -22.88 1.41 -36.52
N TRP A 144 -21.79 0.67 -36.81
CA TRP A 144 -20.71 1.17 -37.65
C TRP A 144 -21.04 1.01 -39.15
N SER A 145 -21.87 1.93 -39.66
CA SER A 145 -22.44 1.84 -41.00
C SER A 145 -22.02 2.93 -42.00
N SER A 146 -21.47 4.04 -41.54
CA SER A 146 -21.05 5.15 -42.39
C SER A 146 -19.72 5.74 -41.92
N ASP A 147 -19.06 6.46 -42.83
CA ASP A 147 -17.83 7.20 -42.56
C ASP A 147 -16.74 6.35 -41.88
N THR A 148 -16.70 5.05 -42.20
CA THR A 148 -15.82 4.06 -41.55
C THR A 148 -14.33 4.38 -41.65
N HIS A 149 -13.96 5.31 -42.53
CA HIS A 149 -12.60 5.79 -42.72
C HIS A 149 -12.20 6.82 -41.64
N THR A 150 -13.16 7.47 -40.97
CA THR A 150 -12.93 8.40 -39.86
C THR A 150 -13.49 7.90 -38.53
N THR A 151 -14.63 7.22 -38.53
CA THR A 151 -15.31 6.69 -37.34
C THR A 151 -14.80 5.28 -37.00
N THR A 152 -14.65 4.98 -35.71
CA THR A 152 -14.22 3.64 -35.27
C THR A 152 -15.40 2.75 -34.89
N ALA A 153 -15.29 1.47 -35.26
CA ALA A 153 -15.98 0.40 -34.55
C ALA A 153 -15.13 -0.01 -33.35
N ASP A 154 -15.66 0.17 -32.16
CA ASP A 154 -14.97 -0.11 -30.91
C ASP A 154 -15.64 -1.29 -30.20
N PHE A 155 -14.83 -2.13 -29.57
CA PHE A 155 -15.26 -3.09 -28.56
C PHE A 155 -14.11 -3.34 -27.58
N ALA A 156 -14.43 -3.85 -26.40
CA ALA A 156 -13.43 -4.16 -25.40
C ALA A 156 -13.80 -5.35 -24.55
N ASN A 157 -12.77 -5.96 -23.97
CA ASN A 157 -12.91 -6.95 -22.90
C ASN A 157 -12.10 -6.52 -21.69
N GLU A 158 -12.62 -6.83 -20.51
CA GLU A 158 -11.91 -6.64 -19.26
C GLU A 158 -10.72 -7.61 -19.13
N ILE A 159 -9.63 -7.09 -18.58
CA ILE A 159 -8.44 -7.85 -18.19
C ILE A 159 -8.37 -7.78 -16.66
N ALA A 160 -8.72 -8.89 -16.01
CA ALA A 160 -8.60 -9.03 -14.57
C ALA A 160 -7.13 -9.25 -14.17
N LEU A 161 -6.35 -8.17 -14.08
CA LEU A 161 -4.96 -8.23 -13.59
C LEU A 161 -4.88 -8.22 -12.06
N LEU A 162 -5.82 -7.53 -11.42
CA LEU A 162 -5.85 -7.38 -9.96
C LEU A 162 -6.51 -8.56 -9.26
N ASP A 163 -7.41 -9.30 -9.91
CA ASP A 163 -8.21 -10.38 -9.31
C ASP A 163 -8.75 -9.94 -7.92
N ASP A 164 -8.79 -10.82 -6.93
CA ASP A 164 -9.17 -10.49 -5.56
C ASP A 164 -8.09 -9.74 -4.75
N ASN A 165 -6.96 -9.31 -5.34
CA ASN A 165 -5.85 -8.72 -4.57
C ASN A 165 -6.23 -7.41 -3.86
N ILE A 166 -7.10 -6.58 -4.45
CA ILE A 166 -7.58 -5.34 -3.80
C ILE A 166 -8.46 -5.67 -2.59
N THR A 167 -9.42 -6.58 -2.77
CA THR A 167 -10.30 -7.06 -1.69
C THR A 167 -9.47 -7.66 -0.55
N ASN A 168 -8.51 -8.52 -0.89
CA ASN A 168 -7.62 -9.15 0.09
C ASN A 168 -6.74 -8.13 0.82
N LEU A 169 -6.26 -7.10 0.11
CA LEU A 169 -5.47 -6.03 0.73
C LEU A 169 -6.33 -5.19 1.68
N ASN A 170 -7.53 -4.77 1.28
CA ASN A 170 -8.44 -4.01 2.14
C ASN A 170 -8.79 -4.81 3.40
N ASN A 171 -9.07 -6.11 3.26
CA ASN A 171 -9.31 -7.01 4.40
C ASN A 171 -8.07 -7.11 5.32
N ALA A 172 -6.88 -7.30 4.77
CA ALA A 172 -5.65 -7.38 5.57
C ALA A 172 -5.31 -6.06 6.28
N LEU A 173 -5.57 -4.92 5.64
CA LEU A 173 -5.41 -3.60 6.26
C LEU A 173 -6.41 -3.41 7.40
N LYS A 174 -7.66 -3.86 7.22
CA LYS A 174 -8.67 -3.84 8.29
C LYS A 174 -8.27 -4.72 9.48
N GLU A 175 -7.85 -5.96 9.22
CA GLU A 175 -7.39 -6.87 10.28
C GLU A 175 -6.17 -6.34 11.05
N LEU A 176 -5.27 -5.61 10.36
CA LEU A 176 -4.15 -4.92 10.97
C LEU A 176 -4.62 -3.74 11.85
N LYS A 177 -5.59 -2.95 11.39
CA LYS A 177 -6.17 -1.85 12.19
C LYS A 177 -6.82 -2.34 13.48
N GLU A 178 -7.46 -3.51 13.44
CA GLU A 178 -8.05 -4.15 14.61
C GLU A 178 -7.02 -4.71 15.61
N THR A 179 -5.71 -4.61 15.32
CA THR A 179 -4.68 -4.97 16.30
C THR A 179 -4.45 -3.84 17.31
N GLU A 180 -4.75 -4.11 18.57
CA GLU A 180 -4.44 -3.20 19.68
C GLU A 180 -3.40 -3.80 20.63
N PRO A 181 -2.10 -3.79 20.27
CA PRO A 181 -1.05 -4.24 21.16
C PRO A 181 -0.82 -3.27 22.34
N THR A 182 -1.18 -1.99 22.16
CA THR A 182 -0.96 -0.89 23.11
C THR A 182 -1.59 -1.17 24.47
N THR A 183 -2.88 -1.54 24.54
CA THR A 183 -3.55 -1.84 25.82
C THR A 183 -2.88 -2.99 26.57
N ALA A 184 -2.50 -4.06 25.87
CA ALA A 184 -1.84 -5.22 26.48
C ALA A 184 -0.42 -4.91 26.96
N CYS A 185 0.27 -3.97 26.31
CA CYS A 185 1.61 -3.52 26.68
C CYS A 185 1.59 -2.46 27.78
N GLU A 186 0.69 -1.48 27.72
CA GLU A 186 0.54 -0.38 28.68
C GLU A 186 0.06 -0.87 30.04
N ALA A 187 -0.95 -1.75 30.08
CA ALA A 187 -1.47 -2.33 31.32
C ALA A 187 -0.41 -3.14 32.08
N LYS A 188 0.61 -3.68 31.40
CA LYS A 188 1.64 -4.51 32.03
C LYS A 188 2.89 -3.76 32.45
N ILE A 189 3.15 -2.58 31.91
CA ILE A 189 4.32 -1.78 32.29
C ILE A 189 3.99 -0.93 33.53
N THR A 190 2.74 -0.47 33.64
CA THR A 190 2.25 0.34 34.78
C THR A 190 1.78 -0.50 35.98
N ASP A 191 1.46 -1.78 35.77
CA ASP A 191 1.09 -2.68 36.87
C ASP A 191 2.34 -3.26 37.56
N TYR A 192 2.59 -2.81 38.78
CA TYR A 192 3.67 -3.31 39.64
C TYR A 192 3.66 -4.84 39.75
N ASN A 193 2.49 -5.47 39.90
CA ASN A 193 2.41 -6.93 40.07
C ASN A 193 2.80 -7.69 38.79
N SER A 194 2.57 -7.08 37.63
CA SER A 194 2.97 -7.64 36.34
C SER A 194 4.47 -7.57 36.06
N ILE A 195 5.22 -6.69 36.74
CA ILE A 195 6.66 -6.50 36.51
C ILE A 195 7.54 -6.92 37.69
N ALA A 196 7.05 -6.86 38.93
CA ALA A 196 7.85 -7.04 40.13
C ALA A 196 8.49 -8.44 40.24
N GLY A 197 7.81 -9.45 39.68
CA GLY A 197 8.32 -10.81 39.60
C GLY A 197 9.29 -11.08 38.44
N THR A 198 9.48 -10.13 37.52
CA THR A 198 10.37 -10.33 36.36
C THR A 198 11.84 -10.22 36.77
N GLY A 199 12.70 -11.10 36.24
CA GLY A 199 14.13 -11.09 36.54
C GLY A 199 14.80 -9.76 36.18
N LEU A 200 14.38 -9.13 35.07
CA LEU A 200 14.87 -7.81 34.66
C LEU A 200 14.53 -6.72 35.68
N PHE A 201 13.28 -6.64 36.13
CA PHE A 201 12.88 -5.65 37.14
C PHE A 201 13.60 -5.88 38.47
N ARG A 202 13.73 -7.14 38.91
CA ARG A 202 14.44 -7.50 40.14
C ARG A 202 15.92 -7.12 40.08
N ARG A 203 16.61 -7.41 38.96
CA ARG A 203 17.99 -6.97 38.74
C ARG A 203 18.10 -5.45 38.76
N LEU A 204 17.23 -4.76 38.02
CA LEU A 204 17.22 -3.30 37.99
C LEU A 204 17.04 -2.72 39.40
N ALA A 205 16.07 -3.22 40.16
CA ALA A 205 15.81 -2.81 41.53
C ALA A 205 17.02 -3.06 42.45
N ILE A 206 17.73 -4.18 42.31
CA ILE A 206 18.98 -4.41 43.06
C ILE A 206 20.07 -3.40 42.64
N LYS A 207 20.22 -3.14 41.35
CA LYS A 207 21.23 -2.20 40.86
C LYS A 207 20.96 -0.77 41.31
N THR A 208 19.70 -0.34 41.29
CA THR A 208 19.30 1.06 41.54
C THR A 208 18.96 1.31 43.00
N LEU A 209 18.03 0.55 43.58
CA LEU A 209 17.53 0.78 44.94
C LEU A 209 18.54 0.33 46.01
N LEU A 210 19.33 -0.70 45.71
CA LEU A 210 20.39 -1.19 46.61
C LEU A 210 21.80 -0.70 46.21
N GLN A 211 21.90 0.11 45.15
CA GLN A 211 23.17 0.67 44.63
C GLN A 211 24.22 -0.40 44.28
N LYS A 212 23.81 -1.61 43.91
CA LYS A 212 24.69 -2.71 43.50
C LYS A 212 24.82 -2.77 41.98
N GLN A 213 25.41 -1.75 41.37
CA GLN A 213 25.37 -1.50 39.93
C GLN A 213 25.83 -2.69 39.06
N ASP A 214 26.79 -3.48 39.55
CA ASP A 214 27.34 -4.63 38.83
C ASP A 214 26.59 -5.96 39.09
N ASN A 215 25.51 -5.93 39.88
CA ASN A 215 24.80 -7.15 40.25
C ASN A 215 23.88 -7.65 39.12
N GLU A 216 24.20 -8.82 38.57
CA GLU A 216 23.37 -9.52 37.57
C GLU A 216 22.43 -10.58 38.16
N LYS A 217 22.37 -10.70 39.48
CA LYS A 217 21.48 -11.65 40.16
C LYS A 217 20.07 -11.10 40.32
N GLU A 218 19.09 -11.98 40.31
CA GLU A 218 17.66 -11.64 40.46
C GLU A 218 17.20 -11.62 41.92
N GLU A 219 18.07 -12.05 42.83
CA GLU A 219 17.77 -12.18 44.24
C GLU A 219 18.88 -11.58 45.11
N THR A 220 18.53 -11.30 46.35
CA THR A 220 19.46 -10.84 47.38
C THR A 220 19.62 -11.89 48.46
N ASN A 221 20.76 -11.87 49.15
CA ASN A 221 20.93 -12.62 50.38
C ASN A 221 21.25 -11.60 51.50
N PRO A 222 20.36 -11.40 52.49
CA PRO A 222 19.06 -12.06 52.67
C PRO A 222 18.00 -11.63 51.65
N ALA A 223 17.07 -12.51 51.26
CA ALA A 223 16.02 -12.23 50.27
C ALA A 223 15.13 -11.03 50.65
N GLU A 224 14.89 -10.85 51.95
CA GLU A 224 14.14 -9.72 52.50
C GLU A 224 14.72 -8.34 52.14
N THR A 225 16.00 -8.28 51.78
CA THR A 225 16.68 -7.02 51.45
C THR A 225 16.05 -6.37 50.23
N LEU A 226 15.76 -7.15 49.18
CA LEU A 226 15.09 -6.66 47.98
C LEU A 226 13.64 -6.25 48.28
N GLU A 227 12.91 -7.09 49.02
CA GLU A 227 11.50 -6.82 49.37
C GLU A 227 11.34 -5.54 50.21
N LYS A 228 12.23 -5.30 51.18
CA LYS A 228 12.25 -4.05 51.97
C LYS A 228 12.56 -2.83 51.10
N ALA A 229 13.51 -2.94 50.17
CA ALA A 229 13.84 -1.84 49.27
C ALA A 229 12.69 -1.51 48.31
N LEU A 230 12.04 -2.53 47.75
CA LEU A 230 10.86 -2.38 46.90
C LEU A 230 9.69 -1.75 47.67
N THR A 231 9.42 -2.22 48.88
CA THR A 231 8.36 -1.66 49.75
C THR A 231 8.66 -0.22 50.14
N THR A 232 9.93 0.11 50.42
CA THR A 232 10.35 1.47 50.74
C THR A 232 10.18 2.41 49.54
N ALA A 233 10.54 1.95 48.34
CA ALA A 233 10.49 2.75 47.12
C ALA A 233 9.06 2.91 46.58
N TYR A 234 8.27 1.85 46.61
CA TYR A 234 7.00 1.75 45.89
C TYR A 234 5.78 1.51 46.80
N GLY A 235 5.96 1.43 48.12
CA GLY A 235 4.90 1.12 49.09
C GLY A 235 4.51 -0.37 49.12
N ASP A 236 3.75 -0.77 50.14
CA ASP A 236 3.26 -2.15 50.30
C ASP A 236 2.52 -2.61 49.04
N GLY A 237 2.99 -3.70 48.43
CA GLY A 237 2.40 -4.24 47.19
C GLY A 237 2.46 -3.28 46.00
N GLY A 238 3.36 -2.29 46.01
CA GLY A 238 3.53 -1.34 44.92
C GLY A 238 2.47 -0.24 44.84
N LYS A 239 1.74 0.06 45.93
CA LYS A 239 0.68 1.10 45.98
C LYS A 239 1.10 2.47 45.44
N ASN A 240 2.38 2.81 45.53
CA ASN A 240 2.94 4.07 45.05
C ASN A 240 3.74 3.93 43.74
N PHE A 241 3.78 2.73 43.14
CA PHE A 241 4.62 2.44 41.98
C PHE A 241 4.37 3.42 40.83
N ASN A 242 3.10 3.58 40.41
CA ASN A 242 2.77 4.50 39.31
C ASN A 242 3.13 5.95 39.61
N LYS A 243 2.87 6.39 40.84
CA LYS A 243 3.24 7.72 41.30
C LYS A 243 4.74 7.96 41.21
N VAL A 244 5.55 7.00 41.65
CA VAL A 244 7.02 7.14 41.72
C VAL A 244 7.67 7.02 40.35
N VAL A 245 7.18 6.13 39.50
CA VAL A 245 7.82 5.79 38.22
C VAL A 245 7.30 6.65 37.05
N TYR A 246 6.01 6.98 37.02
CA TYR A 246 5.41 7.69 35.88
C TYR A 246 4.99 9.12 36.22
N GLU A 247 4.28 9.34 37.33
CA GLU A 247 3.72 10.66 37.63
C GLU A 247 4.77 11.65 38.17
N THR A 248 5.64 11.22 39.07
CA THR A 248 6.66 12.08 39.67
C THR A 248 7.74 12.50 38.66
N PRO A 249 8.24 11.60 37.80
CA PRO A 249 9.14 11.98 36.71
C PRO A 249 8.42 12.74 35.60
N GLY A 250 7.19 12.35 35.23
CA GLY A 250 6.40 13.01 34.18
C GLY A 250 5.97 14.45 34.51
N ASN A 251 5.88 14.81 35.79
CA ASN A 251 5.59 16.18 36.25
C ASN A 251 6.84 17.04 36.47
N ARG A 252 8.05 16.47 36.36
CA ARG A 252 9.25 17.26 36.20
C ARG A 252 9.41 17.48 34.71
N GLN A 253 9.53 18.73 34.26
CA GLN A 253 10.18 18.99 32.99
C GLN A 253 11.54 18.31 33.06
N THR A 254 11.66 17.12 32.49
CA THR A 254 12.97 16.53 32.24
C THR A 254 13.59 17.47 31.22
N GLU A 255 14.54 18.29 31.67
CA GLU A 255 15.53 18.87 30.77
C GLU A 255 16.14 17.68 30.05
N ILE A 256 15.66 17.42 28.82
CA ILE A 256 16.42 16.67 27.85
C ILE A 256 17.64 17.55 27.64
N SER A 257 18.75 17.23 28.31
CA SER A 257 20.03 17.76 27.90
C SER A 257 20.32 17.12 26.54
N ASP A 258 19.78 17.71 25.48
CA ASP A 258 20.42 17.63 24.18
C ASP A 258 21.85 18.11 24.41
N ASP A 259 22.80 17.22 24.14
CA ASP A 259 24.22 17.48 24.21
C ASP A 259 24.53 18.88 23.66
N GLY A 260 24.81 19.81 24.59
CA GLY A 260 25.48 21.07 24.26
C GLY A 260 24.65 22.35 24.14
N LYS A 261 23.36 22.44 24.49
CA LYS A 261 22.67 23.75 24.52
C LYS A 261 21.97 24.08 25.84
N LYS A 262 22.74 24.63 26.78
CA LYS A 262 22.19 25.42 27.89
C LYS A 262 21.44 26.64 27.32
N ARG A 263 20.12 26.66 27.42
CA ARG A 263 19.36 27.93 27.34
C ARG A 263 19.33 28.54 28.74
N GLN A 264 19.99 29.68 28.90
CA GLN A 264 19.81 30.53 30.08
C GLN A 264 18.41 31.15 30.06
N SER A 265 17.69 31.01 31.17
CA SER A 265 16.43 31.68 31.44
C SER A 265 16.64 33.19 31.59
N ARG A 266 15.72 33.98 31.03
CA ARG A 266 15.31 35.26 31.62
C ARG A 266 14.04 35.03 32.41
#